data_AF-A0A2T1DRX6-F1
#
_entry.id   AF-A0A2T1DRX6-F1
#
_cell.length_a   1.000
_cell.length_b   1.000
_cell.length_c   1.000
_cell.angle_alpha   90.00
_cell.angle_beta   90.00
_cell.angle_gamma   90.00
#
_symmetry.space_group_name_H-M   'P 1'
#
loop_
_entity.id
_entity.type
_entity.pdbx_description
1 polymer ?
#
loop_
_entity_poly.entity_id
_entity_poly.type
_entity_poly.pdbx_seq_one_letter_code
_entity_poly.pdbx_strand_id
1 'polypeptide(L)'
;MATMIGRVALSGICAGIALYVAVRTENEKVQAAAALASSCLFGFTATTLVLRQHRERKSRELNTDAYLEMLRQVNTPRSSVSQQPPVCRGCCHYHGRVYGGTMLVCAMHPYGVEDDRCSDWETKTAEPSQEDLDNIGSDF
;
A
#
# COMPACT_ATOMS: atom_id res chain seq x y z
N MET A 1 25.65 -8.28 11.54
CA MET A 1 25.67 -6.82 11.29
C MET A 1 26.74 -6.08 12.09
N ALA A 2 26.95 -6.38 13.39
CA ALA A 2 27.96 -5.74 14.24
C ALA A 2 29.42 -5.85 13.73
N THR A 3 29.79 -6.97 13.12
CA THR A 3 31.16 -7.20 12.61
C THR A 3 31.51 -6.42 11.34
N MET A 4 30.51 -5.97 10.57
CA MET A 4 30.76 -5.22 9.33
C MET A 4 30.89 -3.71 9.57
N ILE A 5 30.19 -3.17 10.58
CA ILE A 5 30.26 -1.75 10.95
C ILE A 5 31.67 -1.41 11.47
N GLY A 6 32.28 -2.32 12.25
CA GLY A 6 33.66 -2.17 12.72
C GLY A 6 34.69 -2.11 11.58
N ARG A 7 34.48 -2.85 10.47
CA ARG A 7 35.42 -2.88 9.35
C ARG A 7 35.38 -1.59 8.52
N VAL A 8 34.20 -0.99 8.33
CA VAL A 8 34.05 0.28 7.61
C VAL A 8 34.62 1.45 8.41
N ALA A 9 34.38 1.48 9.73
CA ALA A 9 34.97 2.49 10.60
C ALA A 9 36.51 2.38 10.64
N LEU A 10 37.03 1.15 10.73
CA LEU A 10 38.46 0.90 10.73
C LEU A 10 39.12 1.30 9.40
N SER A 11 38.52 1.00 8.25
CA SER A 11 39.06 1.41 6.95
C SER A 11 39.12 2.93 6.78
N GLY A 12 38.13 3.65 7.32
CA GLY A 12 38.11 5.12 7.32
C GLY A 12 39.24 5.71 8.18
N ILE A 13 39.44 5.16 9.38
CA ILE A 13 40.54 5.56 10.27
C ILE A 13 41.90 5.28 9.62
N CYS A 14 42.10 4.10 9.02
CA CYS A 14 43.34 3.75 8.33
C CYS A 14 43.62 4.65 7.12
N ALA A 15 42.60 4.98 6.33
CA ALA A 15 42.75 5.89 5.18
C ALA A 15 43.14 7.31 5.63
N GLY A 16 42.56 7.80 6.73
CA GLY A 16 42.92 9.09 7.32
C GLY A 16 44.36 9.15 7.83
N ILE A 17 44.83 8.08 8.51
CA ILE A 17 46.22 7.98 8.98
C ILE A 17 47.19 7.90 7.80
N ALA A 18 46.89 7.10 6.77
CA ALA A 18 47.73 6.99 5.58
C ALA A 18 47.85 8.34 4.85
N LEU A 19 46.75 9.08 4.70
CA LEU A 19 46.75 10.41 4.11
C LEU A 19 47.55 11.42 4.95
N TYR A 20 47.41 11.40 6.28
CA TYR A 20 48.19 12.24 7.19
C TYR A 20 49.70 12.00 7.06
N VAL A 21 50.10 10.73 7.02
CA VAL A 21 51.51 10.35 6.80
C VAL A 21 51.99 10.82 5.42
N ALA A 22 51.20 10.63 4.37
CA ALA A 22 51.54 11.07 3.02
C ALA A 22 51.82 12.58 2.91
N VAL A 23 51.07 13.40 3.65
CA VAL A 23 51.22 14.86 3.68
C VAL A 23 52.45 15.30 4.46
N ARG A 24 52.87 14.53 5.46
CA ARG A 24 53.93 14.92 6.40
C ARG A 24 55.32 14.35 6.06
N THR A 25 55.43 13.45 5.09
CA THR A 25 56.70 12.83 4.72
C THR A 25 57.37 13.54 3.55
N GLU A 26 58.68 13.76 3.63
CA GLU A 26 59.50 14.27 2.51
C GLU A 26 60.02 13.14 1.60
N ASN A 27 59.74 11.87 1.94
CA ASN A 27 60.17 10.72 1.15
C ASN A 27 59.17 10.42 0.01
N GLU A 28 59.57 10.66 -1.22
CA GLU A 28 58.76 10.47 -2.44
C GLU A 28 58.18 9.04 -2.56
N LYS A 29 58.97 8.02 -2.20
CA LYS A 29 58.53 6.61 -2.21
C LYS A 29 57.39 6.34 -1.23
N VAL A 30 57.41 6.99 -0.07
CA VAL A 30 56.39 6.83 0.98
C VAL A 30 55.12 7.59 0.61
N GLN A 31 55.26 8.77 0.01
CA GLN A 31 54.14 9.57 -0.49
C GLN A 31 53.37 8.84 -1.60
N ALA A 32 54.08 8.25 -2.58
CA ALA A 32 53.47 7.47 -3.66
C ALA A 32 52.72 6.22 -3.14
N ALA A 33 53.33 5.47 -2.22
CA ALA A 33 52.71 4.29 -1.63
C ALA A 33 51.45 4.62 -0.82
N ALA A 34 51.49 5.69 -0.02
CA ALA A 34 50.36 6.12 0.80
C ALA A 34 49.20 6.68 -0.04
N ALA A 35 49.50 7.41 -1.12
CA ALA A 35 48.50 7.89 -2.07
C ALA A 35 47.73 6.73 -2.73
N LEU A 36 48.44 5.71 -3.21
CA LEU A 36 47.83 4.51 -3.81
C LEU A 36 46.98 3.72 -2.79
N ALA A 37 47.47 3.56 -1.57
CA ALA A 37 46.71 2.86 -0.52
C ALA A 37 45.40 3.59 -0.17
N SER A 38 45.43 4.92 -0.12
CA SER A 38 44.25 5.73 0.22
C SER A 38 43.15 5.63 -0.84
N SER A 39 43.48 5.74 -2.14
CA SER A 39 42.48 5.70 -3.22
C SER A 39 41.75 4.36 -3.31
N CYS A 40 42.47 3.24 -3.09
CA CYS A 40 41.88 1.91 -3.03
C CYS A 40 40.90 1.75 -1.86
N LEU A 41 41.26 2.25 -0.67
CA LEU A 41 40.39 2.17 0.50
C LEU A 41 39.14 3.05 0.33
N PHE A 42 39.30 4.28 -0.14
CA PHE A 42 38.16 5.17 -0.41
C PHE A 42 37.23 4.58 -1.48
N GLY A 43 37.77 4.08 -2.59
CA GLY A 43 36.97 3.41 -3.63
C GLY A 43 36.16 2.24 -3.09
N PHE A 44 36.79 1.35 -2.32
CA PHE A 44 36.10 0.22 -1.70
C PHE A 44 34.99 0.66 -0.72
N THR A 45 35.24 1.66 0.12
CA THR A 45 34.20 2.19 1.03
C THR A 45 33.04 2.84 0.29
N ALA A 46 33.30 3.63 -0.75
CA ALA A 46 32.27 4.27 -1.54
C ALA A 46 31.40 3.24 -2.26
N THR A 47 32.01 2.24 -2.91
CA THR A 47 31.26 1.15 -3.57
C THR A 47 30.44 0.35 -2.57
N THR A 48 30.99 -0.01 -1.41
CA THR A 48 30.23 -0.76 -0.39
C THR A 48 29.08 0.06 0.21
N LEU A 49 29.24 1.37 0.41
CA LEU A 49 28.16 2.26 0.82
C LEU A 49 27.06 2.37 -0.24
N VAL A 50 27.43 2.53 -1.52
CA VAL A 50 26.45 2.59 -2.63
C VAL A 50 25.70 1.26 -2.75
N LEU A 51 26.40 0.12 -2.71
CA LEU A 51 25.78 -1.20 -2.74
C LEU A 51 24.87 -1.43 -1.53
N ARG A 52 25.25 -0.93 -0.35
CA ARG A 52 24.43 -1.00 0.85
C ARG A 52 23.17 -0.15 0.70
N GLN A 53 23.30 1.08 0.23
CA GLN A 53 22.17 1.97 -0.03
C GLN A 53 21.21 1.37 -1.06
N HIS A 54 21.74 0.75 -2.12
CA HIS A 54 20.92 0.07 -3.12
C HIS A 54 20.19 -1.16 -2.54
N ARG A 55 20.85 -1.98 -1.70
CA ARG A 55 20.20 -3.12 -1.02
C ARG A 55 19.12 -2.65 -0.05
N GLU A 56 19.37 -1.56 0.69
CA GLU A 56 18.39 -0.99 1.61
C GLU A 56 17.20 -0.39 0.86
N ARG A 57 17.40 0.30 -0.28
CA ARG A 57 16.32 0.77 -1.15
C ARG A 57 15.44 -0.38 -1.63
N LYS A 58 16.05 -1.42 -2.19
CA LYS A 58 15.31 -2.61 -2.66
C LYS A 58 14.56 -3.32 -1.52
N SER A 59 15.14 -3.36 -0.32
CA SER A 59 14.46 -3.94 0.85
C SER A 59 13.26 -3.11 1.32
N ARG A 60 13.32 -1.78 1.19
CA ARG A 60 12.19 -0.90 1.54
C ARG A 60 11.05 -1.02 0.55
N GLU A 61 11.36 -1.14 -0.75
CA GLU A 61 10.38 -1.40 -1.81
C GLU A 61 9.62 -2.70 -1.52
N LEU A 62 10.34 -3.81 -1.32
CA LEU A 62 9.71 -5.11 -1.00
C LEU A 62 8.86 -5.07 0.28
N ASN A 63 9.27 -4.35 1.31
CA ASN A 63 8.49 -4.20 2.54
C ASN A 63 7.23 -3.34 2.32
N THR A 64 7.33 -2.32 1.47
CA THR A 64 6.18 -1.47 1.10
C THR A 64 5.17 -2.27 0.31
N ASP A 65 5.63 -3.06 -0.66
CA ASP A 65 4.76 -3.95 -1.47
C ASP A 65 4.07 -4.99 -0.58
N ALA A 66 4.79 -5.61 0.34
CA ALA A 66 4.22 -6.56 1.31
C ALA A 66 3.17 -5.90 2.22
N TYR A 67 3.42 -4.66 2.66
CA TYR A 67 2.47 -3.89 3.48
C TYR A 67 1.22 -3.50 2.68
N LEU A 68 1.38 -3.08 1.42
CA LEU A 68 0.25 -2.76 0.54
C LEU A 68 -0.61 -3.99 0.25
N GLU A 69 0.01 -5.16 0.04
CA GLU A 69 -0.73 -6.41 -0.15
C GLU A 69 -1.54 -6.80 1.09
N MET A 70 -0.94 -6.66 2.28
CA MET A 70 -1.65 -6.87 3.54
C MET A 70 -2.85 -5.92 3.67
N LEU A 71 -2.68 -4.63 3.36
CA LEU A 71 -3.78 -3.65 3.37
C LEU A 71 -4.86 -3.99 2.35
N ARG A 72 -4.47 -4.45 1.16
CA ARG A 72 -5.40 -4.86 0.12
C ARG A 72 -6.27 -6.01 0.62
N GLN A 73 -5.69 -7.01 1.27
CA GLN A 73 -6.44 -8.15 1.79
C GLN A 73 -7.46 -7.74 2.85
N VAL A 74 -7.09 -6.84 3.76
CA VAL A 74 -8.01 -6.33 4.80
C VAL A 74 -9.10 -5.43 4.22
N ASN A 75 -8.75 -4.61 3.23
CA ASN A 75 -9.68 -3.69 2.58
C ASN A 75 -10.42 -4.33 1.39
N THR A 76 -10.23 -5.63 1.12
CA THR A 76 -11.00 -6.30 0.06
C THR A 76 -12.45 -6.36 0.54
N PRO A 77 -13.40 -5.66 -0.11
CA PRO A 77 -14.80 -5.84 0.21
C PRO A 77 -15.12 -7.31 -0.07
N ARG A 78 -15.54 -8.06 0.95
CA ARG A 78 -16.14 -9.39 0.74
C ARG A 78 -17.23 -9.16 -0.28
N SER A 79 -17.01 -9.65 -1.50
CA SER A 79 -17.90 -9.47 -2.63
C SER A 79 -19.25 -10.06 -2.24
N SER A 80 -20.17 -9.19 -1.87
CA SER A 80 -21.51 -9.48 -1.40
C SER A 80 -22.44 -9.87 -2.54
N VAL A 81 -21.89 -10.42 -3.63
CA VAL A 81 -22.65 -10.87 -4.80
C VAL A 81 -23.59 -12.04 -4.42
N SER A 82 -23.45 -12.62 -3.22
CA SER A 82 -24.35 -13.60 -2.63
C SER A 82 -25.20 -13.10 -1.46
N GLN A 83 -25.13 -11.82 -1.07
CA GLN A 83 -25.80 -11.33 0.14
C GLN A 83 -27.20 -10.74 -0.14
N GLN A 84 -27.55 -10.47 -1.40
CA GLN A 84 -28.90 -10.04 -1.75
C GLN A 84 -29.82 -11.27 -1.84
N PRO A 85 -30.80 -11.42 -0.94
CA PRO A 85 -31.77 -12.50 -1.05
C PRO A 85 -32.54 -12.39 -2.37
N PRO A 86 -32.88 -13.51 -3.02
CA PRO A 86 -33.63 -13.51 -4.28
C PRO A 86 -34.92 -12.68 -4.18
N VAL A 87 -35.60 -12.75 -3.03
CA VAL A 87 -36.83 -12.01 -2.73
C VAL A 87 -36.66 -10.50 -2.70
N CYS A 88 -35.44 -10.00 -2.50
CA CYS A 88 -35.15 -8.56 -2.45
C CYS A 88 -34.60 -8.00 -3.77
N ARG A 89 -34.48 -8.82 -4.84
CA ARG A 89 -34.07 -8.30 -6.15
C ARG A 89 -35.16 -7.40 -6.72
N GLY A 90 -34.77 -6.21 -7.17
CA GLY A 90 -35.69 -5.22 -7.75
C GLY A 90 -36.55 -4.45 -6.75
N CYS A 91 -36.51 -4.80 -5.45
CA CYS A 91 -37.26 -4.11 -4.40
C CYS A 91 -36.67 -2.71 -4.13
N CYS A 92 -37.52 -1.69 -4.05
CA CYS A 92 -37.13 -0.31 -3.73
C CYS A 92 -36.60 -0.17 -2.29
N HIS A 93 -37.00 -1.07 -1.38
CA HIS A 93 -36.59 -1.08 0.03
C HIS A 93 -35.30 -1.84 0.31
N TYR A 94 -34.65 -2.45 -0.70
CA TYR A 94 -33.39 -3.17 -0.50
C TYR A 94 -32.26 -2.21 -0.07
N HIS A 95 -31.57 -2.56 1.03
CA HIS A 95 -30.51 -1.73 1.62
C HIS A 95 -29.12 -2.33 1.44
N GLY A 96 -28.95 -3.62 1.79
CA GLY A 96 -27.73 -4.38 1.53
C GLY A 96 -26.44 -3.84 2.15
N ARG A 97 -26.49 -3.28 3.37
CA ARG A 97 -25.33 -2.68 4.05
C ARG A 97 -25.04 -3.33 5.40
N VAL A 98 -23.76 -3.41 5.78
CA VAL A 98 -23.32 -3.92 7.08
C VAL A 98 -23.07 -2.76 8.05
N TYR A 99 -23.67 -2.82 9.23
CA TYR A 99 -23.45 -1.89 10.34
C TYR A 99 -22.94 -2.66 11.56
N GLY A 100 -21.78 -2.28 12.09
CA GLY A 100 -21.24 -2.89 13.32
C GLY A 100 -21.05 -4.41 13.27
N GLY A 101 -20.89 -4.99 12.08
CA GLY A 101 -20.76 -6.44 11.88
C GLY A 101 -22.06 -7.17 11.52
N THR A 102 -23.21 -6.50 11.58
CA THR A 102 -24.52 -7.05 11.23
C THR A 102 -24.96 -6.55 9.85
N MET A 103 -25.33 -7.46 8.94
CA MET A 103 -25.91 -7.07 7.66
C MET A 103 -27.38 -6.70 7.83
N LEU A 104 -27.74 -5.52 7.31
CA LEU A 104 -29.11 -5.09 7.14
C LEU A 104 -29.53 -5.25 5.67
N VAL A 105 -30.51 -6.13 5.44
CA VAL A 105 -30.93 -6.59 4.12
C VAL A 105 -31.85 -5.58 3.44
N CYS A 106 -32.97 -5.23 4.07
CA CYS A 106 -33.91 -4.22 3.56
C CYS A 106 -34.46 -3.34 4.69
N ALA A 107 -35.10 -2.22 4.33
CA ALA A 107 -35.63 -1.26 5.30
C ALA A 107 -36.83 -1.81 6.10
N MET A 108 -37.65 -2.67 5.47
CA MET A 108 -38.85 -3.26 6.08
C MET A 108 -38.54 -4.52 6.89
N HIS A 109 -37.59 -5.32 6.43
CA HIS A 109 -37.10 -6.55 7.07
C HIS A 109 -35.58 -6.48 7.23
N PRO A 110 -35.09 -5.88 8.33
CA PRO A 110 -33.67 -5.65 8.54
C PRO A 110 -32.81 -6.91 8.42
N TYR A 111 -33.34 -8.08 8.76
CA TYR A 111 -32.62 -9.36 8.69
C TYR A 111 -33.02 -10.24 7.49
N GLY A 112 -33.86 -9.72 6.59
CA GLY A 112 -34.47 -10.48 5.50
C GLY A 112 -35.82 -11.08 5.87
N VAL A 113 -36.51 -11.62 4.87
CA VAL A 113 -37.79 -12.32 4.99
C VAL A 113 -37.51 -13.82 5.08
N GLU A 114 -38.17 -14.53 5.99
CA GLU A 114 -38.02 -15.99 6.12
C GLU A 114 -38.81 -16.75 5.05
N ASP A 115 -39.89 -16.15 4.55
CA ASP A 115 -40.72 -16.69 3.48
C ASP A 115 -40.12 -16.50 2.07
N ASP A 116 -40.61 -17.31 1.13
CA ASP A 116 -40.24 -17.24 -0.29
C ASP A 116 -40.67 -15.94 -1.00
N ARG A 117 -41.46 -15.08 -0.33
CA ARG A 117 -41.98 -13.82 -0.87
C ARG A 117 -41.98 -12.72 0.19
N CYS A 118 -41.61 -11.51 -0.22
CA CYS A 118 -41.66 -10.31 0.63
C CYS A 118 -43.04 -9.65 0.52
N SER A 119 -43.71 -9.44 1.65
CA SER A 119 -45.01 -8.75 1.74
C SER A 119 -44.91 -7.30 1.28
N ASP A 120 -43.82 -6.64 1.62
CA ASP A 120 -43.57 -5.22 1.37
C ASP A 120 -42.72 -5.02 0.10
N TRP A 121 -42.86 -5.91 -0.90
CA TRP A 121 -42.09 -5.78 -2.14
C TRP A 121 -42.71 -4.70 -3.04
N GLU A 122 -41.91 -3.70 -3.39
CA GLU A 122 -42.29 -2.66 -4.34
C GLU A 122 -41.20 -2.47 -5.39
N THR A 123 -41.59 -2.37 -6.66
CA THR A 123 -40.65 -2.12 -7.77
C THR A 123 -40.03 -0.72 -7.63
N LYS A 124 -38.75 -0.58 -7.96
CA LYS A 124 -38.08 0.74 -8.05
C LYS A 124 -38.64 1.67 -9.13
N THR A 125 -39.41 1.12 -10.07
CA THR A 125 -40.06 1.85 -11.15
C THR A 125 -41.48 2.16 -10.71
N ALA A 126 -41.72 3.36 -10.19
CA ALA A 126 -43.04 3.94 -10.27
C ALA A 126 -43.28 4.26 -11.75
N GLU A 127 -44.08 3.44 -12.43
CA GLU A 127 -44.71 3.92 -13.66
C GLU A 127 -45.58 5.11 -13.25
N PRO A 128 -45.44 6.30 -13.88
CA PRO A 128 -46.33 7.40 -13.62
C PRO A 128 -47.75 6.91 -13.87
N SER A 129 -48.67 7.12 -12.91
CA SER A 129 -50.09 6.89 -13.15
C SER A 129 -50.51 7.67 -14.39
N GLN A 130 -51.41 7.12 -15.21
CA GLN A 130 -51.89 7.75 -16.45
C GLN A 130 -52.39 9.20 -16.22
N GLU A 131 -52.91 9.49 -15.02
CA GLU A 131 -53.33 10.85 -14.60
C GLU A 131 -52.17 11.87 -14.55
N ASP A 132 -50.93 11.43 -14.28
CA ASP A 132 -49.75 12.30 -14.21
C ASP A 132 -49.24 12.66 -15.62
N LEU A 133 -49.43 11.77 -16.60
CA LEU A 133 -49.04 12.01 -17.99
C LEU A 133 -50.00 12.96 -18.71
N ASP A 134 -51.28 12.96 -18.33
CA ASP A 134 -52.30 13.83 -18.93
C ASP A 134 -52.18 15.30 -18.46
N ASN A 135 -51.59 15.55 -17.28
CA ASN A 135 -51.39 16.90 -16.71
C ASN A 135 -50.15 17.65 -17.25
N ILE A 136 -49.23 16.97 -17.94
CA ILE A 136 -48.02 17.61 -18.51
C ILE A 136 -48.32 18.29 -19.86
N GLY A 137 -49.45 17.96 -20.49
CA GLY A 137 -49.80 18.43 -21.83
C GLY A 137 -50.56 19.76 -21.92
N SER A 138 -50.93 20.42 -20.81
CA SER A 138 -51.77 21.62 -20.83
C SER A 138 -51.04 22.96 -20.65
N ASP A 139 -49.73 22.95 -20.42
CA ASP A 139 -48.92 24.13 -20.11
C ASP A 139 -48.00 24.61 -21.26
N PHE A 140 -48.21 24.13 -22.49
CA PHE A 140 -47.51 24.61 -23.70
C PHE A 140 -48.46 25.12 -24.78
#